data_AF-A0A1F8RYX7-F1
#
_entry.id   AF-A0A1F8RYX7-F1
#
_cell.length_a   1.000
_cell.length_b   1.000
_cell.length_c   1.000
_cell.angle_alpha   90.00
_cell.angle_beta   90.00
_cell.angle_gamma   90.00
#
_symmetry.space_group_name_H-M   'P 1'
#
loop_
_entity.id
_entity.type
_entity.pdbx_description
1 polymer ?
#
loop_
_entity_poly.entity_id
_entity_poly.type
_entity_poly.pdbx_seq_one_letter_code
_entity_poly.pdbx_strand_id
1 'polypeptide(L)'
;MAIKLLFVGFLLAHAAVHLMFFVPKPAATPGAPTWPFELGRSWALSPLGAGSDTLRILGIALVAVLIGAYALAALASFGIGPSGLWVPAVAAGTLASLALLALFYLPWLTIGVGIDLVMLWLVLVTSWSPEGLAR
;
A
#
# COMPACT_ATOMS: atom_id res chain seq x y z
N MET A 1 13.00 17.05 -12.41
CA MET A 1 12.23 16.02 -13.16
C MET A 1 12.60 14.60 -12.78
N ALA A 2 13.87 14.18 -12.84
CA ALA A 2 14.28 12.80 -12.53
C ALA A 2 13.83 12.29 -11.14
N ILE A 3 14.01 13.07 -10.07
CA ILE A 3 13.60 12.70 -8.70
C ILE A 3 12.08 12.49 -8.60
N LYS A 4 11.28 13.36 -9.24
CA LYS A 4 9.81 13.25 -9.30
C LYS A 4 9.40 11.93 -9.95
N LEU A 5 10.00 11.58 -11.08
CA LEU A 5 9.73 10.31 -11.78
C LEU A 5 10.13 9.08 -10.95
N LEU A 6 11.28 9.14 -10.26
CA LEU A 6 11.72 8.07 -9.37
C LEU A 6 10.71 7.84 -8.23
N PHE A 7 10.23 8.91 -7.60
CA PHE A 7 9.26 8.81 -6.51
C PHE A 7 7.91 8.28 -6.97
N VAL A 8 7.38 8.81 -8.07
CA VAL A 8 6.11 8.34 -8.64
C VAL A 8 6.24 6.88 -9.08
N GLY A 9 7.32 6.53 -9.77
CA GLY A 9 7.60 5.15 -10.18
C GLY A 9 7.69 4.23 -8.97
N PHE A 10 8.35 4.66 -7.89
CA PHE A 10 8.45 3.91 -6.64
C PHE A 10 7.08 3.69 -5.99
N LEU A 11 6.24 4.72 -5.85
CA LEU A 11 4.88 4.59 -5.29
C LEU A 11 4.03 3.62 -6.11
N LEU A 12 4.05 3.76 -7.43
CA LEU A 12 3.29 2.89 -8.32
C LEU A 12 3.81 1.44 -8.32
N ALA A 13 5.13 1.25 -8.26
CA ALA A 13 5.74 -0.08 -8.13
C ALA A 13 5.37 -0.74 -6.79
N HIS A 14 5.40 0.03 -5.69
CA HIS A 14 4.96 -0.44 -4.38
C HIS A 14 3.48 -0.85 -4.42
N ALA A 15 2.58 -0.01 -4.94
CA ALA A 15 1.18 -0.39 -5.14
C ALA A 15 1.01 -1.64 -6.02
N ALA A 16 1.81 -1.78 -7.08
CA ALA A 16 1.75 -2.94 -7.96
C ALA A 16 2.12 -4.25 -7.25
N VAL A 17 3.02 -4.23 -6.27
CA VAL A 17 3.33 -5.42 -5.44
C VAL A 17 2.09 -5.93 -4.71
N HIS A 18 1.15 -5.05 -4.33
CA HIS A 18 -0.09 -5.48 -3.68
C HIS A 18 -1.08 -6.15 -4.64
N LEU A 19 -0.86 -6.10 -5.97
CA LEU A 19 -1.64 -6.92 -6.91
C LEU A 19 -1.37 -8.42 -6.73
N MET A 20 -0.28 -8.79 -6.06
CA MET A 20 0.04 -10.19 -5.74
C MET A 20 -1.02 -10.86 -4.85
N PHE A 21 -1.90 -10.10 -4.17
CA PHE A 21 -3.08 -10.65 -3.49
C PHE A 21 -4.12 -11.27 -4.41
N PHE A 22 -4.07 -10.97 -5.71
CA PHE A 22 -4.95 -11.56 -6.72
C PHE A 22 -4.27 -12.69 -7.51
N VAL A 23 -2.97 -12.88 -7.33
CA VAL A 23 -2.24 -13.96 -7.98
C VAL A 23 -2.57 -15.28 -7.27
N PRO A 24 -2.95 -16.35 -8.00
CA PRO A 24 -3.21 -17.64 -7.39
C PRO A 24 -2.01 -18.12 -6.56
N LYS A 25 -2.28 -18.58 -5.34
CA LYS A 25 -1.27 -19.17 -4.46
C LYS A 25 -0.57 -20.33 -5.19
N PRO A 26 0.76 -20.30 -5.33
CA PRO A 26 1.50 -21.41 -5.92
C PRO A 26 1.30 -22.70 -5.13
N ALA A 27 1.45 -23.84 -5.81
CA ALA A 27 1.46 -25.14 -5.14
C ALA A 27 2.56 -25.19 -4.08
N ALA A 28 2.24 -25.69 -2.89
CA ALA A 28 3.21 -25.80 -1.81
C ALA A 28 4.29 -26.83 -2.17
N THR A 29 5.55 -26.44 -2.03
CA THR A 29 6.71 -27.33 -2.17
C THR A 29 7.41 -27.50 -0.81
N PRO A 30 7.94 -28.69 -0.49
CA PRO A 30 8.66 -28.91 0.77
C PRO A 30 9.84 -27.93 0.91
N GLY A 31 9.89 -27.21 2.03
CA GLY A 31 10.95 -26.25 2.34
C GLY A 31 10.78 -24.85 1.73
N ALA A 32 9.76 -24.60 0.92
CA ALA A 32 9.52 -23.25 0.39
C ALA A 32 8.86 -22.31 1.42
N PRO A 33 9.10 -20.99 1.32
CA PRO A 33 8.42 -20.00 2.14
C PRO A 33 6.90 -20.05 1.96
N THR A 34 6.17 -19.68 3.02
CA THR A 34 4.71 -19.55 2.94
C THR A 34 4.33 -18.38 2.04
N TRP A 35 3.40 -18.61 1.11
CA TRP A 35 2.83 -17.55 0.28
C TRP A 35 2.17 -16.48 1.16
N PRO A 36 2.63 -15.22 1.10
CA PRO A 36 2.22 -14.23 2.09
C PRO A 36 1.01 -13.38 1.67
N PHE A 37 0.55 -13.49 0.42
CA PHE A 37 -0.56 -12.70 -0.11
C PHE A 37 -1.89 -13.49 -0.05
N GLU A 38 -2.53 -13.53 1.11
CA GLU A 38 -3.77 -14.28 1.33
C GLU A 38 -4.86 -13.42 1.99
N LEU A 39 -5.95 -13.12 1.28
CA LEU A 39 -7.05 -12.29 1.79
C LEU A 39 -8.14 -13.05 2.55
N GLY A 40 -8.15 -14.39 2.48
CA GLY A 40 -9.18 -15.22 3.11
C GLY A 40 -8.99 -15.41 4.62
N ARG A 41 -7.86 -14.96 5.16
CA ARG A 41 -7.45 -15.19 6.55
C ARG A 41 -6.70 -13.97 7.07
N SER A 42 -6.99 -13.58 8.30
CA SER A 42 -6.29 -12.51 9.01
C SER A 42 -5.87 -13.02 10.38
N TRP A 43 -4.63 -12.76 10.79
CA TRP A 43 -4.15 -13.19 12.10
C TRP A 43 -4.86 -12.43 13.25
N ALA A 44 -5.31 -11.20 13.00
CA ALA A 44 -5.96 -10.35 14.00
C ALA A 44 -7.49 -10.52 13.99
N LEU A 45 -8.11 -10.63 12.82
CA LEU A 45 -9.57 -10.61 12.69
C LEU A 45 -10.20 -12.00 12.65
N SER A 46 -9.52 -13.02 12.12
CA SER A 46 -10.07 -14.38 12.11
C SER A 46 -10.30 -14.96 13.52
N PRO A 47 -9.42 -14.74 14.53
CA PRO A 47 -9.68 -15.16 15.90
C PRO A 47 -10.90 -14.48 16.54
N LEU A 48 -11.32 -13.32 16.02
CA LEU A 48 -12.51 -12.59 16.47
C LEU A 48 -13.80 -13.07 15.77
N GLY A 49 -13.73 -14.11 14.94
CA GLY A 49 -14.88 -14.67 14.23
C GLY A 49 -15.17 -14.03 12.87
N ALA A 50 -14.26 -13.21 12.32
CA ALA A 50 -14.45 -12.65 10.98
C ALA A 50 -14.44 -13.76 9.91
N GLY A 51 -15.51 -13.86 9.14
CA GLY A 51 -15.66 -14.83 8.06
C GLY A 51 -14.75 -14.51 6.86
N SER A 52 -14.38 -15.54 6.09
CA SER A 52 -13.45 -15.41 4.96
C SER A 52 -13.90 -14.41 3.89
N ASP A 53 -15.21 -14.29 3.66
CA ASP A 53 -15.74 -13.40 2.63
C ASP A 53 -15.68 -11.94 3.06
N THR A 54 -15.96 -11.65 4.33
CA THR A 54 -15.75 -10.32 4.93
C THR A 54 -14.28 -9.91 4.84
N LEU A 55 -13.37 -10.84 5.13
CA LEU A 55 -11.93 -10.62 5.04
C LEU A 55 -11.47 -10.35 3.61
N ARG A 56 -11.99 -11.10 2.63
CA ARG A 56 -11.72 -10.86 1.21
C ARG A 56 -12.22 -9.48 0.77
N ILE A 57 -13.44 -9.12 1.13
CA ILE A 57 -14.02 -7.80 0.77
C ILE A 57 -13.16 -6.68 1.37
N LEU A 58 -12.82 -6.76 2.66
CA LEU A 58 -11.97 -5.78 3.33
C LEU A 58 -10.60 -5.66 2.65
N GLY A 59 -9.95 -6.81 2.39
CA GLY A 59 -8.66 -6.85 1.72
C GLY A 59 -8.68 -6.23 0.33
N ILE A 60 -9.69 -6.57 -0.48
CA ILE A 60 -9.89 -5.99 -1.82
C ILE A 60 -10.11 -4.48 -1.73
N ALA A 61 -10.94 -4.02 -0.78
CA ALA A 61 -11.19 -2.61 -0.57
C ALA A 61 -9.90 -1.85 -0.20
N LEU A 62 -9.08 -2.40 0.70
CA LEU A 62 -7.79 -1.82 1.07
C LEU A 62 -6.82 -1.75 -0.11
N VAL A 63 -6.73 -2.81 -0.92
CA VAL A 63 -5.90 -2.80 -2.14
C VAL A 63 -6.41 -1.76 -3.14
N ALA A 64 -7.72 -1.66 -3.32
CA ALA A 64 -8.32 -0.67 -4.22
C ALA A 64 -8.05 0.77 -3.76
N VAL A 65 -8.16 1.05 -2.46
CA VAL A 65 -7.83 2.37 -1.87
C VAL A 65 -6.35 2.67 -2.07
N LEU A 66 -5.46 1.72 -1.78
CA LEU A 66 -4.01 1.87 -1.99
C LEU A 66 -3.68 2.27 -3.43
N ILE A 67 -4.14 1.47 -4.40
CA ILE A 67 -3.85 1.68 -5.82
C ILE A 67 -4.45 3.00 -6.30
N GLY A 68 -5.73 3.26 -5.97
CA GLY A 68 -6.42 4.48 -6.37
C GLY A 68 -5.74 5.71 -5.79
N ALA A 69 -5.36 5.69 -4.52
CA ALA A 69 -4.72 6.81 -3.85
C ALA A 69 -3.31 7.08 -4.39
N TYR A 70 -2.49 6.06 -4.65
CA TYR A 70 -1.18 6.27 -5.29
C TYR A 70 -1.28 6.69 -6.76
N ALA A 71 -2.30 6.24 -7.50
CA ALA A 71 -2.59 6.77 -8.84
C ALA A 71 -2.97 8.27 -8.77
N LEU A 72 -3.81 8.68 -7.81
CA LEU A 72 -4.13 10.08 -7.58
C LEU A 72 -2.91 10.90 -7.16
N ALA A 73 -2.03 10.36 -6.32
CA ALA A 73 -0.78 11.02 -5.95
C ALA A 73 0.15 11.20 -7.16
N ALA A 74 0.24 10.20 -8.03
CA ALA A 74 0.98 10.29 -9.29
C ALA A 74 0.42 11.41 -10.17
N LEU A 75 -0.89 11.45 -10.39
CA LEU A 75 -1.55 12.52 -11.16
C LEU A 75 -1.29 13.91 -10.55
N ALA A 76 -1.47 14.03 -9.23
CA ALA A 76 -1.22 15.29 -8.51
C ALA A 76 0.23 15.76 -8.67
N SER A 77 1.21 14.86 -8.71
CA SER A 77 2.62 15.21 -8.93
C SER A 77 2.90 15.84 -10.31
N PHE A 78 2.02 15.65 -11.29
CA PHE A 78 2.08 16.25 -12.62
C PHE A 78 1.14 17.45 -12.77
N GLY A 79 0.56 17.94 -11.68
CA GLY A 79 -0.39 19.06 -11.71
C GLY A 79 -1.77 18.70 -12.26
N ILE A 80 -2.12 17.41 -12.27
CA ILE A 80 -3.43 16.92 -12.72
C ILE A 80 -4.34 16.76 -11.50
N GLY A 81 -5.43 17.52 -11.45
CA GLY A 81 -6.41 17.50 -10.37
C GLY A 81 -6.33 18.70 -9.42
N PRO A 82 -7.08 18.69 -8.29
CA PRO A 82 -7.07 19.77 -7.31
C PRO A 82 -5.70 20.02 -6.69
N SER A 83 -5.40 21.28 -6.39
CA SER A 83 -4.23 21.63 -5.58
C SER A 83 -4.34 21.01 -4.19
N GLY A 84 -3.19 20.56 -3.65
CA GLY A 84 -3.13 19.91 -2.35
C GLY A 84 -3.54 18.43 -2.33
N LEU A 85 -3.87 17.81 -3.46
CA LEU A 85 -4.23 16.38 -3.53
C LEU A 85 -3.06 15.44 -3.17
N TRP A 86 -1.81 15.89 -3.32
CA TRP A 86 -0.61 15.08 -3.08
C TRP A 86 -0.58 14.43 -1.68
N VAL A 87 -0.65 15.24 -0.62
CA VAL A 87 -0.54 14.77 0.77
C VAL A 87 -1.65 13.78 1.14
N PRO A 88 -2.95 14.09 0.97
CA PRO A 88 -4.01 13.15 1.34
C PRO A 88 -3.98 11.89 0.48
N ALA A 89 -3.57 11.96 -0.79
CA ALA A 89 -3.47 10.79 -1.65
C ALA A 89 -2.32 9.85 -1.21
N VAL A 90 -1.13 10.39 -0.95
CA VAL A 90 -0.02 9.57 -0.41
C VAL A 90 -0.39 9.00 0.96
N ALA A 91 -0.95 9.82 1.86
CA ALA A 91 -1.32 9.37 3.20
C ALA A 91 -2.38 8.26 3.17
N ALA A 92 -3.45 8.43 2.39
CA ALA A 92 -4.51 7.43 2.26
C ALA A 92 -3.98 6.11 1.69
N GLY A 93 -3.17 6.16 0.63
CA GLY A 93 -2.57 4.96 0.06
C GLY A 93 -1.65 4.26 1.07
N THR A 94 -0.79 5.02 1.73
CA THR A 94 0.16 4.49 2.71
C THR A 94 -0.54 3.86 3.92
N LEU A 95 -1.59 4.50 4.44
CA LEU A 95 -2.39 3.95 5.54
C LEU A 95 -3.13 2.69 5.14
N ALA A 96 -3.66 2.62 3.91
CA ALA A 96 -4.28 1.41 3.39
C ALA A 96 -3.26 0.27 3.23
N SER A 97 -2.04 0.57 2.76
CA SER A 97 -0.92 -0.39 2.72
C SER A 97 -0.60 -0.91 4.12
N LEU A 98 -0.39 -0.03 5.10
CA LEU A 98 -0.11 -0.42 6.49
C LEU A 98 -1.22 -1.27 7.08
N ALA A 99 -2.49 -0.89 6.88
CA ALA A 99 -3.62 -1.67 7.37
C ALA A 99 -3.66 -3.06 6.73
N LEU A 100 -3.43 -3.15 5.42
CA LEU A 100 -3.40 -4.41 4.70
C LEU A 100 -2.25 -5.30 5.18
N LEU A 101 -1.05 -4.73 5.36
CA LEU A 101 0.11 -5.45 5.88
C LEU A 101 -0.11 -5.91 7.33
N ALA A 102 -0.64 -5.03 8.17
CA ALA A 102 -0.90 -5.33 9.58
C ALA A 102 -1.99 -6.38 9.76
N LEU A 103 -3.00 -6.45 8.90
CA LEU A 103 -4.13 -7.36 9.07
C LEU A 103 -3.94 -8.72 8.37
N PHE A 104 -3.33 -8.73 7.18
CA PHE A 104 -3.32 -9.90 6.29
C PHE A 104 -1.93 -10.51 6.06
N TYR A 105 -0.86 -9.82 6.48
CA TYR A 105 0.50 -10.24 6.13
C TYR A 105 1.25 -10.89 7.29
N LEU A 106 2.16 -11.81 6.94
CA LEU A 106 3.04 -12.55 7.85
C LEU A 106 4.40 -11.82 8.05
N PRO A 107 5.12 -12.05 9.17
CA PRO A 107 6.16 -11.15 9.72
C PRO A 107 7.41 -10.87 8.86
N TRP A 108 7.56 -11.46 7.68
CA TRP A 108 8.79 -11.40 6.87
C TRP A 108 8.85 -10.22 5.87
N LEU A 109 7.88 -9.30 5.91
CA LEU A 109 7.85 -8.11 5.04
C LEU A 109 8.00 -6.80 5.81
N THR A 110 8.95 -6.76 6.75
CA THR A 110 9.35 -5.55 7.49
C THR A 110 9.70 -4.38 6.57
N ILE A 111 10.15 -4.66 5.35
CA ILE A 111 10.48 -3.64 4.35
C ILE A 111 9.24 -2.84 3.94
N GLY A 112 8.09 -3.49 3.71
CA GLY A 112 6.86 -2.80 3.31
C GLY A 112 6.39 -1.80 4.36
N VAL A 113 6.42 -2.20 5.63
CA VAL A 113 6.12 -1.31 6.76
C VAL A 113 7.14 -0.16 6.84
N GLY A 114 8.43 -0.44 6.65
CA GLY A 114 9.46 0.60 6.62
C GLY A 114 9.24 1.63 5.51
N ILE A 115 8.88 1.19 4.30
CA ILE A 115 8.52 2.05 3.18
C ILE A 115 7.37 2.96 3.57
N ASP A 116 6.30 2.40 4.13
CA ASP A 116 5.11 3.15 4.50
C ASP A 116 5.39 4.18 5.60
N LEU A 117 6.17 3.82 6.64
CA LEU A 117 6.56 4.76 7.69
C LEU A 117 7.38 5.93 7.14
N VAL A 118 8.30 5.66 6.22
CA VAL A 118 9.08 6.73 5.55
C VAL A 118 8.18 7.61 4.70
N MET A 119 7.21 7.04 3.96
CA MET A 119 6.28 7.84 3.16
C MET A 119 5.42 8.75 4.04
N LEU A 120 4.87 8.24 5.15
CA LEU A 120 4.10 9.05 6.10
C LEU A 120 4.96 10.16 6.72
N TRP A 121 6.19 9.84 7.13
CA TRP A 121 7.11 10.84 7.67
C TRP A 121 7.41 11.94 6.66
N LEU A 122 7.71 11.58 5.41
CA LEU A 122 7.98 12.55 4.34
C LEU A 122 6.80 13.50 4.13
N VAL A 123 5.58 12.99 3.99
CA VAL A 123 4.44 13.85 3.63
C VAL A 123 3.81 14.56 4.82
N LEU A 124 3.79 13.95 6.02
CA LEU A 124 3.12 14.53 7.20
C LEU A 124 4.06 15.32 8.12
N VAL A 125 5.34 14.96 8.18
CA VAL A 125 6.29 15.60 9.11
C VAL A 125 7.19 16.58 8.37
N THR A 126 7.73 16.19 7.21
CA THR A 126 8.60 17.07 6.42
C THR A 126 7.84 17.93 5.40
N SER A 127 6.54 17.69 5.23
CA SER A 127 5.71 18.34 4.20
C SER A 127 6.32 18.23 2.79
N TRP A 128 7.02 17.14 2.51
CA TRP A 128 7.71 16.95 1.25
C TRP A 128 6.71 16.72 0.10
N SER A 129 7.00 17.35 -1.04
CA SER A 129 6.32 17.12 -2.31
C SER A 129 7.32 17.00 -3.46
N PRO A 130 6.90 16.46 -4.61
CA PRO A 130 7.76 16.34 -5.78
C PRO A 130 8.21 17.68 -6.40
N GLU A 131 7.62 18.80 -5.96
CA GLU A 131 7.97 20.16 -6.39
C GLU A 131 8.81 20.92 -5.36
N GLY A 132 9.05 20.34 -4.18
CA GLY A 132 9.70 20.98 -3.03
C GLY A 132 8.90 20.79 -1.75
N LEU A 133 9.08 21.66 -0.76
CA LEU A 133 8.19 21.70 0.40
C LEU A 133 6.80 22.16 -0.05
N ALA A 134 5.76 21.40 0.31
CA ALA A 134 4.38 21.83 0.15
C ALA A 134 4.20 23.09 1.00
N ARG A 135 4.02 24.25 0.34
CA ARG A 135 3.69 25.53 1.00
C ARG A 135 2.21 25.61 1.26
#